data_AF-A0A1Q8E663-F1
#
_entry.id   AF-A0A1Q8E663-F1
#
_cell.length_a   1.000
_cell.length_b   1.000
_cell.length_c   1.000
_cell.angle_alpha   90.00
_cell.angle_beta   90.00
_cell.angle_gamma   90.00
#
_symmetry.space_group_name_H-M   'P 1'
#
loop_
_entity.id
_entity.type
_entity.pdbx_description
1 polymer ?
#
loop_
_entity_poly.entity_id
_entity_poly.type
_entity_poly.pdbx_seq_one_letter_code
_entity_poly.pdbx_strand_id
1 'polypeptide(L)' 'MNRLDRLFAMQSWSWANDCHLRMSEKVRLMSLSDQEFKDELDRMTKEIKESRYVNGHVN' A
#
# COMPACT_ATOMS: atom_id res chain seq x y z
N MET A 1 6.49 11.44 10.18
CA MET A 1 5.73 11.90 9.01
C MET A 1 4.49 12.61 9.51
N ASN A 2 4.14 13.75 8.91
CA ASN A 2 2.88 14.39 9.24
C ASN A 2 1.71 13.67 8.53
N ARG A 3 0.47 14.03 8.88
CA ARG A 3 -0.74 13.39 8.31
C ARG A 3 -0.88 13.61 6.79
N LEU A 4 -0.47 14.77 6.27
CA LEU A 4 -0.53 15.06 4.84
C LEU A 4 0.49 14.23 4.06
N ASP A 5 1.72 14.11 4.56
CA ASP A 5 2.76 13.28 3.96
C ASP A 5 2.30 11.82 3.81
N ARG A 6 1.59 11.30 4.81
CA ARG A 6 1.02 9.94 4.76
C ARG A 6 -0.06 9.80 3.70
N LEU A 7 -0.96 10.78 3.58
CA LEU A 7 -1.98 10.77 2.54
C LEU A 7 -1.36 10.79 1.14
N PHE A 8 -0.35 11.63 0.94
CA PHE A 8 0.43 11.66 -0.31
C PHE A 8 1.15 10.33 -0.55
N ALA A 9 1.80 9.76 0.46
CA ALA A 9 2.48 8.48 0.34
C ALA A 9 1.51 7.36 -0.06
N MET A 10 0.32 7.27 0.56
CA MET A 10 -0.71 6.30 0.18
C MET A 10 -1.25 6.52 -1.24
N GLN A 11 -1.40 7.77 -1.67
CA GLN A 11 -1.85 8.10 -3.02
C GLN A 11 -0.80 7.72 -4.07
N SER A 12 0.45 8.12 -3.86
CA SER A 12 1.59 7.75 -4.72
C SER A 12 1.78 6.23 -4.77
N TRP A 13 1.66 5.56 -3.64
CA TRP A 13 1.73 4.10 -3.55
C TRP A 13 0.61 3.42 -4.36
N SER A 14 -0.63 3.91 -4.24
CA SER A 14 -1.78 3.38 -4.97
C SER A 14 -1.58 3.50 -6.49
N TRP A 15 -1.06 4.65 -6.93
CA TRP A 15 -0.75 4.89 -8.34
C TRP A 15 0.38 3.99 -8.85
N ALA A 16 1.50 3.93 -8.12
CA ALA A 16 2.68 3.15 -8.51
C ALA A 16 2.40 1.65 -8.59
N ASN A 17 1.49 1.15 -7.76
CA ASN A 17 1.13 -0.26 -7.72
C ASN A 17 -0.14 -0.57 -8.52
N ASP A 18 -0.77 0.40 -9.19
CA ASP A 18 -2.08 0.25 -9.84
C ASP A 18 -3.07 -0.53 -8.95
N CYS A 19 -3.20 -0.05 -7.70
CA CYS A 19 -3.99 -0.69 -6.66
C CYS A 19 -4.74 0.38 -5.86
N HIS A 20 -6.07 0.26 -5.80
CA HIS A 20 -6.90 1.22 -5.08
C HIS A 20 -7.07 0.83 -3.61
N LEU A 21 -6.50 1.62 -2.70
CA LEU A 21 -6.75 1.50 -1.25
C LEU A 21 -8.18 1.92 -0.90
N ARG A 22 -8.92 1.04 -0.24
CA ARG A 22 -10.25 1.34 0.33
C ARG A 22 -10.13 2.32 1.49
N MET A 23 -11.24 2.99 1.81
CA MET A 23 -11.27 3.96 2.91
C MET A 23 -10.91 3.34 4.26
N SER A 24 -11.36 2.11 4.54
CA SER A 24 -11.02 1.38 5.77
C SER A 24 -9.52 1.10 5.89
N GLU A 25 -8.85 0.81 4.78
CA GLU A 25 -7.40 0.57 4.75
C GLU A 25 -6.63 1.87 4.98
N LYS A 26 -7.07 2.96 4.35
CA LYS A 26 -6.50 4.31 4.59
C LYS A 26 -6.62 4.71 6.05
N VAL A 27 -7.78 4.51 6.68
CA VAL A 27 -7.97 4.82 8.11
C VAL A 27 -7.05 3.98 8.98
N ARG A 28 -6.92 2.68 8.70
CA ARG A 28 -6.00 1.79 9.43
C ARG A 28 -4.55 2.27 9.29
N LEU A 29 -4.08 2.52 8.06
CA LEU A 29 -2.72 3.02 7.78
C LEU A 29 -2.44 4.37 8.46
N MET A 30 -3.44 5.25 8.54
CA MET A 30 -3.32 6.53 9.24
C MET A 30 -3.18 6.41 10.76
N SER A 31 -3.58 5.28 11.35
CA SER A 31 -3.49 5.04 12.80
C SER A 31 -2.15 4.44 13.24
N LEU A 32 -1.34 3.93 12.30
CA LEU A 32 -0.06 3.27 12.60
C LEU A 32 1.03 4.26 13.06
N SER A 33 2.09 3.79 13.70
CA SER A 33 3.31 4.57 13.83
C SER A 33 4.01 4.76 12.47
N ASP A 34 4.99 5.66 12.39
CA ASP A 34 5.66 5.95 11.12
C ASP A 34 6.41 4.75 10.54
N GLN A 35 6.97 3.91 11.41
CA GLN A 35 7.69 2.71 10.99
C GLN A 35 6.71 1.64 10.51
N GLU A 36 5.67 1.35 11.31
CA GLU A 36 4.63 0.39 10.95
C GLU A 36 3.91 0.76 9.65
N PHE A 37 3.69 2.07 9.41
CA PHE A 37 3.11 2.54 8.16
C PHE A 37 3.98 2.16 6.94
N LYS A 38 5.29 2.37 7.02
CA LYS A 38 6.22 2.03 5.93
C LYS A 38 6.30 0.53 5.72
N ASP A 39 6.48 -0.21 6.80
CA ASP A 39 6.57 -1.68 6.77
C ASP A 39 5.30 -2.29 6.16
N GLU A 40 4.14 -1.71 6.47
CA GLU A 40 2.86 -2.17 5.94
C GLU A 40 2.70 -1.87 4.44
N LEU A 41 3.11 -0.69 3.95
CA LEU A 41 3.12 -0.41 2.51
C LEU A 41 4.08 -1.33 1.76
N ASP A 42 5.23 -1.66 2.35
CA ASP A 42 6.18 -2.61 1.77
C ASP A 42 5.61 -4.03 1.73
N ARG A 43 4.93 -4.47 2.80
CA ARG A 43 4.21 -5.75 2.85
C ARG A 43 3.15 -5.84 1.75
N MET A 44 2.28 -4.82 1.64
CA MET A 44 1.24 -4.77 0.60
C MET A 44 1.84 -4.77 -0.81
N THR A 45 2.98 -4.10 -1.01
CA THR A 45 3.70 -4.11 -2.29
C THR A 45 4.16 -5.51 -2.68
N LYS A 46 4.71 -6.26 -1.72
CA LYS A 46 5.13 -7.66 -1.95
C LYS A 46 3.94 -8.54 -2.31
N GLU A 47 2.84 -8.43 -1.58
CA GLU A 47 1.61 -9.21 -1.84
C GLU A 47 1.04 -8.93 -3.24
N ILE A 48 1.03 -7.68 -3.70
CA ILE A 48 0.59 -7.34 -5.05
C ILE A 48 1.51 -7.96 -6.10
N LYS A 49 2.83 -7.87 -5.92
CA LYS A 49 3.81 -8.43 -6.85
C LYS A 49 3.70 -9.95 -6.93
N GLU A 50 3.57 -10.63 -5.79
CA GLU A 50 3.40 -12.08 -5.72
C GLU A 50 2.07 -12.52 -6.35
N SER A 51 0.97 -11.84 -6.05
CA SER A 51 -0.34 -12.10 -6.66
C SER A 51 -0.32 -11.92 -8.18
N ARG A 52 0.37 -10.88 -8.68
CA ARG A 52 0.56 -10.68 -10.13
C ARG A 52 1.46 -11.73 -10.76
N TYR A 53 2.50 -12.18 -10.07
CA TYR A 53 3.38 -13.25 -10.56
C TYR A 53 2.64 -14.58 -10.67
N VAL A 54 1.83 -14.94 -9.66
CA VAL A 54 1.01 -16.16 -9.66
C VAL A 54 -0.05 -16.11 -10.76
N ASN A 55 -0.72 -14.97 -10.96
CA ASN A 55 -1.72 -14.81 -12.01
C ASN A 55 -1.12 -14.64 -13.42
N GLY A 56 0.18 -14.35 -13.54
CA GLY A 56 0.88 -14.24 -14.82
C GLY A 56 1.42 -15.56 -15.38
N HIS A 57 1.42 -16.65 -14.59
CA HIS A 57 1.82 -18.01 -15.00
C HIS A 57 0.64 -18.87 -15.49
N VAL A 58 -0.54 -18.27 -15.67
CA VAL A 58 -1.69 -18.90 -16.30
C VAL A 58 -1.91 -18.21 -17.66
N ASN A 59 -1.02 -18.48 -18.62
CA ASN A 59 -1.26 -18.41 -20.06
C ASN A 59 -0.14 -19.11 -20.82
#